data_AF-A0A378AHD0-F1
#
_entry.id   AF-A0A378AHD0-F1
#
_cell.length_a   1.000
_cell.length_b   1.000
_cell.length_c   1.000
_cell.angle_alpha   90.00
_cell.angle_beta   90.00
_cell.angle_gamma   90.00
#
_symmetry.space_group_name_H-M   'P 1'
#
loop_
_entity.id
_entity.type
_entity.pdbx_description
1 polymer ?
#
loop_
_entity_poly.entity_id
_entity_poly.type
_entity_poly.pdbx_seq_one_letter_code
_entity_poly.pdbx_strand_id
1 'polypeptide(L)'
;MLRPTFLDHQHDAQTFAECDDFLLGRDLLVASVVEPGARQREVWLPDNQAGWYDFYSHQWFAGGQWVTLDAPLEKLPLLVRAGAGLPLSERISHVDAQKDDRRELQLFPLKGTGSTRGLLFEDDGESWGYKQGDALWLEWEMTCSASSINLDINARGNYRPAWKALKLSLPVGEKRKLLVNGVEGTEWRL
;
A
#
# COMPACT_ATOMS: atom_id res chain seq x y z
N MET A 1 11.84 3.61 1.60
CA MET A 1 13.16 3.01 1.31
C MET A 1 13.05 2.21 0.02
N LEU A 2 13.96 2.40 -0.93
CA LEU A 2 14.01 1.61 -2.16
C LEU A 2 14.56 0.21 -1.87
N ARG A 3 14.02 -0.79 -2.55
CA ARG A 3 14.40 -2.20 -2.44
C ARG A 3 14.45 -2.83 -3.84
N PRO A 4 15.51 -3.55 -4.21
CA PRO A 4 15.49 -4.34 -5.44
C PRO A 4 14.45 -5.47 -5.32
N THR A 5 13.86 -5.87 -6.43
CA THR A 5 12.75 -6.85 -6.45
C THR A 5 13.17 -8.22 -5.89
N PHE A 6 14.39 -8.70 -6.18
CA PHE A 6 14.88 -9.98 -5.66
C PHE A 6 14.97 -10.04 -4.13
N LEU A 7 15.01 -8.91 -3.42
CA LEU A 7 15.06 -8.89 -1.95
C LEU A 7 13.80 -9.48 -1.32
N ASP A 8 12.64 -9.25 -1.95
CA ASP A 8 11.35 -9.76 -1.49
C ASP A 8 10.88 -11.00 -2.29
N HIS A 9 11.54 -11.28 -3.42
CA HIS A 9 11.17 -12.33 -4.37
C HIS A 9 12.35 -13.24 -4.76
N GLN A 10 13.19 -13.60 -3.80
CA GLN A 10 14.45 -14.35 -4.02
C GLN A 10 14.33 -15.70 -4.76
N HIS A 11 13.12 -16.28 -4.80
CA HIS A 11 12.84 -17.55 -5.48
C HIS A 11 12.42 -17.37 -6.95
N ASP A 12 12.16 -16.13 -7.37
CA ASP A 12 11.77 -15.77 -8.72
C ASP A 12 13.02 -15.34 -9.51
N ALA A 13 13.51 -16.23 -10.37
CA ALA A 13 14.73 -16.01 -11.16
C ALA A 13 14.67 -14.74 -12.03
N GLN A 14 13.47 -14.33 -12.45
CA GLN A 14 13.30 -13.15 -13.30
C GLN A 14 13.64 -11.85 -12.56
N THR A 15 13.58 -11.84 -11.22
CA THR A 15 13.90 -10.66 -10.40
C THR A 15 15.40 -10.38 -10.27
N PHE A 16 16.25 -11.29 -10.74
CA PHE A 16 17.69 -11.09 -10.85
C PHE A 16 18.11 -10.48 -12.19
N ALA A 17 17.19 -10.38 -13.17
CA ALA A 17 17.46 -9.71 -14.43
C ALA A 17 17.65 -8.20 -14.20
N GLU A 18 18.53 -7.61 -14.99
CA GLU A 18 18.72 -6.17 -15.01
C GLU A 18 17.43 -5.48 -15.46
N CYS A 19 16.96 -4.50 -14.67
CA CYS A 19 15.78 -3.71 -14.96
C CYS A 19 15.81 -2.39 -14.16
N ASP A 20 14.94 -1.44 -14.54
CA ASP A 20 14.76 -0.15 -13.87
C ASP A 20 13.63 -0.15 -12.82
N ASP A 21 13.12 -1.35 -12.50
CA ASP A 21 11.97 -1.55 -11.63
C ASP A 21 12.45 -1.80 -10.19
N PHE A 22 11.75 -1.23 -9.22
CA PHE A 22 12.10 -1.40 -7.81
C PHE A 22 10.87 -1.35 -6.91
N LEU A 23 10.99 -1.89 -5.70
CA LEU A 23 9.96 -1.76 -4.68
C LEU A 23 10.24 -0.54 -3.79
N LEU A 24 9.20 0.26 -3.52
CA LEU A 24 9.18 1.24 -2.46
C LEU A 24 8.50 0.63 -1.23
N GLY A 25 9.31 0.30 -0.22
CA GLY A 25 8.86 -0.65 0.81
C GLY A 25 8.60 -2.01 0.17
N ARG A 26 7.72 -2.84 0.77
CA ARG A 26 7.39 -4.18 0.23
C ARG A 26 6.14 -4.20 -0.65
N ASP A 27 5.42 -3.07 -0.71
CA ASP A 27 4.02 -3.02 -1.13
C ASP A 27 3.78 -2.24 -2.43
N LEU A 28 4.75 -1.46 -2.90
CA LEU A 28 4.61 -0.66 -4.13
C LEU A 28 5.76 -0.95 -5.10
N LEU A 29 5.47 -1.59 -6.21
CA LEU A 29 6.38 -1.76 -7.35
C LEU A 29 6.31 -0.53 -8.24
N VAL A 30 7.46 0.09 -8.45
CA VAL A 30 7.66 1.25 -9.31
C VAL A 30 8.32 0.76 -10.60
N ALA A 31 7.63 0.90 -11.73
CA ALA A 31 8.16 0.52 -13.03
C ALA A 31 8.55 1.77 -13.82
N SER A 32 9.83 2.12 -13.73
CA SER A 32 10.36 3.36 -14.31
C SER A 32 10.29 3.34 -15.83
N VAL A 33 9.99 4.51 -16.43
CA VAL A 33 9.96 4.70 -17.88
C VAL A 33 11.19 5.50 -18.27
N VAL A 34 12.22 4.81 -18.76
CA VAL A 34 13.55 5.40 -19.01
C VAL A 34 13.88 5.53 -20.50
N GLU A 35 13.04 4.97 -21.37
CA GLU A 35 13.24 4.99 -22.82
C GLU A 35 12.64 6.23 -23.49
N PRO A 36 13.40 6.99 -24.30
CA PRO A 36 12.90 8.17 -24.99
C PRO A 36 11.69 7.88 -25.86
N GLY A 37 10.60 8.63 -25.65
CA GLY A 37 9.38 8.51 -26.45
C GLY A 37 8.49 7.31 -26.11
N ALA A 38 8.88 6.43 -25.18
CA ALA A 38 8.04 5.33 -24.76
C ALA A 38 6.70 5.82 -24.19
N ARG A 39 5.63 5.10 -24.50
CA ARG A 39 4.25 5.35 -24.01
C ARG A 39 3.60 4.11 -23.40
N GLN A 40 4.33 3.00 -23.43
CA GLN A 40 3.97 1.73 -22.81
C GLN A 40 5.23 1.14 -22.18
N ARG A 41 5.04 0.29 -21.17
CA ARG A 41 6.12 -0.38 -20.46
C ARG A 41 5.76 -1.85 -20.28
N GLU A 42 6.64 -2.74 -20.70
CA GLU A 42 6.55 -4.17 -20.38
C GLU A 42 7.20 -4.43 -19.02
N VAL A 43 6.42 -4.91 -18.05
CA VAL A 43 6.83 -5.02 -16.64
C VAL A 43 6.69 -6.47 -16.20
N TRP A 44 7.73 -7.02 -15.57
CA TRP A 44 7.61 -8.30 -14.89
C TRP A 44 6.95 -8.06 -13.53
N LEU A 45 5.84 -8.73 -13.28
CA LEU A 45 5.20 -8.73 -11.98
C LEU A 45 5.75 -9.91 -11.18
N PRO A 46 6.60 -9.70 -10.15
CA PRO A 46 7.16 -10.80 -9.40
C PRO A 46 6.08 -11.69 -8.79
N ASP A 47 6.31 -13.00 -8.73
CA ASP A 47 5.38 -13.86 -8.01
C ASP A 47 5.39 -13.53 -6.50
N ASN A 48 4.21 -13.23 -5.99
CA ASN A 48 3.96 -12.91 -4.59
C ASN A 48 2.77 -13.71 -4.03
N GLN A 49 2.27 -14.70 -4.79
CA GLN A 49 1.11 -15.57 -4.51
C GLN A 49 -0.25 -14.86 -4.40
N ALA A 50 -0.29 -13.53 -4.28
CA ALA A 50 -1.49 -12.72 -4.05
C ALA A 50 -1.91 -11.90 -5.28
N GLY A 51 -0.96 -11.57 -6.16
CA GLY A 51 -1.09 -10.67 -7.30
C GLY A 51 -0.78 -9.21 -6.98
N TRP A 52 -1.05 -8.36 -7.97
CA TRP A 52 -0.73 -6.94 -8.00
C TRP A 52 -1.93 -6.14 -8.52
N TYR A 53 -2.08 -4.92 -8.05
CA TYR A 53 -3.09 -3.97 -8.52
C TYR A 53 -2.39 -2.80 -9.22
N ASP A 54 -2.82 -2.39 -10.42
CA ASP A 54 -2.44 -1.06 -10.92
C ASP A 54 -2.99 0.01 -9.98
N PHE A 55 -2.11 0.89 -9.51
CA PHE A 55 -2.43 1.89 -8.49
C PHE A 55 -3.54 2.86 -8.93
N TYR A 56 -3.66 3.15 -10.23
CA TYR A 56 -4.56 4.16 -10.75
C TYR A 56 -5.91 3.57 -11.18
N SER A 57 -5.88 2.48 -11.94
CA SER A 57 -7.07 1.84 -12.48
C SER A 57 -7.69 0.81 -11.53
N HIS A 58 -6.92 0.37 -10.52
CA HIS A 58 -7.28 -0.70 -9.62
C HIS A 58 -7.49 -2.07 -10.30
N GLN A 59 -7.02 -2.23 -11.54
CA GLN A 59 -7.02 -3.52 -12.22
C GLN A 59 -6.06 -4.48 -11.51
N TRP A 60 -6.52 -5.70 -11.25
CA TRP A 60 -5.69 -6.74 -10.67
C TRP A 60 -5.02 -7.62 -11.73
N PHE A 61 -3.80 -8.04 -11.45
CA PHE A 61 -2.98 -8.94 -12.24
C PHE A 61 -2.41 -10.04 -11.33
N ALA A 62 -2.29 -11.27 -11.84
CA ALA A 62 -1.52 -12.30 -11.15
C ALA A 62 -0.02 -11.94 -11.15
N GLY A 63 0.75 -12.43 -10.18
CA GLY A 63 2.22 -12.38 -10.23
C GLY A 63 2.79 -13.47 -11.15
N GLY A 64 4.11 -13.46 -11.32
CA GLY A 64 4.83 -14.43 -12.14
C GLY A 64 4.56 -14.29 -13.64
N GLN A 65 4.29 -13.07 -14.11
CA GLN A 65 4.00 -12.81 -15.53
C GLN A 65 4.48 -11.44 -15.99
N TRP A 66 4.70 -11.33 -17.30
CA TRP A 66 4.88 -10.06 -17.98
C TRP A 66 3.52 -9.40 -18.26
N VAL A 67 3.44 -8.09 -18.06
CA VAL A 67 2.29 -7.26 -18.45
C VAL A 67 2.75 -6.04 -19.21
N THR A 68 1.94 -5.57 -20.17
CA THR A 68 2.16 -4.28 -20.82
C THR A 68 1.25 -3.24 -20.19
N LEU A 69 1.83 -2.19 -19.62
CA LEU A 69 1.11 -1.10 -18.98
C LEU A 69 1.20 0.18 -19.79
N ASP A 70 0.13 0.97 -19.79
CA ASP A 70 0.17 2.33 -20.32
C ASP A 70 1.07 3.21 -19.46
N ALA A 71 1.96 3.93 -20.13
CA ALA A 71 2.99 4.77 -19.56
C ALA A 71 3.06 6.14 -20.29
N PRO A 72 1.96 6.90 -20.37
CA PRO A 72 2.00 8.25 -20.92
C PRO A 72 2.88 9.15 -20.04
N LEU A 73 3.31 10.30 -20.57
CA LEU A 73 4.32 11.16 -19.93
C LEU A 73 3.93 11.61 -18.50
N GLU A 74 2.64 11.78 -18.27
CA GLU A 74 2.02 12.22 -17.02
C GLU A 74 1.79 11.09 -16.00
N LYS A 75 2.03 9.83 -16.36
CA LYS A 75 1.74 8.66 -15.51
C LYS A 75 2.99 7.78 -15.37
N LEU A 76 3.46 7.65 -14.14
CA LEU A 76 4.43 6.63 -13.77
C LEU A 76 3.68 5.31 -13.49
N PRO A 77 4.01 4.19 -14.14
CA PRO A 77 3.40 2.90 -13.81
C PRO A 77 3.74 2.45 -12.38
N LEU A 78 2.69 2.19 -11.58
CA LEU A 78 2.78 1.82 -10.18
C LEU A 78 1.87 0.62 -9.92
N LEU A 79 2.42 -0.42 -9.29
CA LEU A 79 1.68 -1.64 -8.94
C LEU A 79 1.72 -1.88 -7.44
N VAL A 80 0.56 -2.08 -6.83
CA VAL A 80 0.41 -2.31 -5.40
C VAL A 80 0.23 -3.80 -5.14
N ARG A 81 0.96 -4.34 -4.17
CA ARG A 81 0.83 -5.75 -3.77
C ARG A 81 -0.58 -6.03 -3.24
N ALA A 82 -1.21 -7.09 -3.71
CA ALA A 82 -2.47 -7.54 -3.12
C ALA A 82 -2.27 -7.94 -1.65
N GLY A 83 -3.21 -7.54 -0.80
CA GLY A 83 -3.10 -7.58 0.65
C GLY A 83 -2.39 -6.39 1.30
N ALA A 84 -2.05 -5.33 0.56
CA ALA A 84 -1.45 -4.12 1.12
C ALA A 84 -2.50 -3.12 1.63
N GLY A 85 -2.05 -2.24 2.54
CA GLY A 85 -2.74 -1.02 2.92
C GLY A 85 -1.75 0.14 2.78
N LEU A 86 -2.04 1.10 1.90
CA LEU A 86 -1.17 2.24 1.63
C LEU A 86 -1.68 3.48 2.38
N PRO A 87 -0.90 4.02 3.35
CA PRO A 87 -1.26 5.26 4.01
C PRO A 87 -1.03 6.45 3.06
N LEU A 88 -2.05 7.28 2.88
CA LEU A 88 -2.04 8.49 2.05
C LEU A 88 -2.48 9.69 2.87
N SER A 89 -1.69 10.76 2.80
CA SER A 89 -2.04 12.07 3.36
C SER A 89 -2.63 12.97 2.27
N GLU A 90 -3.21 14.10 2.68
CA GLU A 90 -3.45 15.18 1.72
C GLU A 90 -2.13 15.82 1.25
N ARG A 91 -2.22 16.52 0.11
CA ARG A 91 -1.09 17.27 -0.43
C ARG A 91 -0.85 18.52 0.40
N ILE A 92 0.12 18.44 1.29
CA ILE A 92 0.69 19.60 2.00
C ILE A 92 1.96 20.09 1.28
N SER A 93 2.31 21.36 1.46
CA SER A 93 3.43 21.99 0.74
C SER A 93 4.81 21.54 1.22
N HIS A 94 4.89 21.07 2.46
CA HIS A 94 6.05 20.46 3.11
C HIS A 94 5.53 19.61 4.27
N VAL A 95 6.37 18.69 4.77
CA VAL A 95 6.04 17.86 5.94
C VAL A 95 5.79 18.76 7.14
N ASP A 96 4.61 18.63 7.75
CA ASP A 96 4.19 19.37 8.93
C ASP A 96 3.14 18.52 9.67
N ALA A 97 3.50 18.04 10.87
CA ALA A 97 2.66 17.14 11.65
C ALA A 97 1.32 17.75 12.08
N GLN A 98 1.24 19.08 12.21
CA GLN A 98 0.01 19.78 12.59
C GLN A 98 -0.91 20.03 11.40
N LYS A 99 -0.33 20.20 10.20
CA LYS A 99 -1.11 20.36 8.95
C LYS A 99 -1.50 19.03 8.32
N ASP A 100 -0.85 17.92 8.67
CA ASP A 100 -1.25 16.57 8.26
C ASP A 100 -2.44 16.06 9.10
N ASP A 101 -3.58 16.73 8.96
CA ASP A 101 -4.80 16.50 9.74
C ASP A 101 -5.78 15.51 9.09
N ARG A 102 -5.36 14.85 8.00
CA ARG A 102 -6.14 13.84 7.28
C ARG A 102 -5.30 12.64 6.90
N ARG A 103 -5.80 11.44 7.18
CA ARG A 103 -5.15 10.19 6.79
C ARG A 103 -6.15 9.21 6.18
N GLU A 104 -5.76 8.65 5.04
CA GLU A 104 -6.46 7.55 4.38
C GLU A 104 -5.56 6.31 4.38
N LEU A 105 -6.12 5.14 4.66
CA LEU A 105 -5.51 3.85 4.39
C LEU A 105 -6.24 3.24 3.20
N GLN A 106 -5.62 3.34 2.02
CA GLN A 106 -6.14 2.71 0.82
C GLN A 106 -5.81 1.22 0.85
N LEU A 107 -6.84 0.39 0.97
CA LEU A 107 -6.71 -1.05 1.06
C LEU A 107 -6.71 -1.65 -0.35
N PHE A 108 -5.83 -2.63 -0.56
CA PHE A 108 -5.76 -3.45 -1.77
C PHE A 108 -5.98 -4.90 -1.35
N PRO A 109 -7.24 -5.36 -1.20
CA PRO A 109 -7.54 -6.65 -0.59
C PRO A 109 -7.02 -7.84 -1.40
N LEU A 110 -6.97 -9.02 -0.79
CA LEU A 110 -6.77 -10.26 -1.55
C LEU A 110 -8.01 -10.53 -2.43
N LYS A 111 -7.80 -11.04 -3.65
CA LYS A 111 -8.91 -11.52 -4.50
C LYS A 111 -9.57 -12.78 -3.94
N GLY A 112 -8.78 -13.64 -3.30
CA GLY A 112 -9.24 -14.85 -2.63
C GLY A 112 -9.47 -14.64 -1.13
N THR A 113 -9.48 -15.76 -0.41
CA THR A 113 -9.55 -15.79 1.05
C THR A 113 -8.15 -15.75 1.66
N GLY A 114 -8.00 -15.10 2.80
CA GLY A 114 -6.73 -15.06 3.54
C GLY A 114 -6.62 -13.81 4.40
N SER A 115 -5.53 -13.69 5.15
CA SER A 115 -5.24 -12.47 5.91
C SER A 115 -3.87 -11.91 5.60
N THR A 116 -3.77 -10.60 5.70
CA THR A 116 -2.50 -9.85 5.64
C THR A 116 -2.47 -8.83 6.75
N ARG A 117 -1.26 -8.38 7.10
CA ARG A 117 -1.05 -7.44 8.20
C ARG A 117 -0.10 -6.32 7.82
N GLY A 118 -0.23 -5.19 8.49
CA GLY A 118 0.70 -4.08 8.35
C GLY A 118 0.70 -3.17 9.58
N LEU A 119 1.52 -2.14 9.48
CA LEU A 119 1.75 -1.16 10.54
C LEU A 119 1.75 0.22 9.92
N LEU A 120 0.93 1.11 10.45
CA LEU A 120 1.05 2.56 10.28
C LEU A 120 1.74 3.11 11.53
N PHE A 121 2.75 3.94 11.33
CA PHE A 121 3.54 4.55 12.40
C PHE A 121 3.48 6.08 12.29
N GLU A 122 3.26 6.76 13.42
CA GLU A 122 3.35 8.21 13.54
C GLU A 122 4.18 8.58 14.77
N ASP A 123 5.02 9.60 14.67
CA ASP A 123 5.65 10.26 15.80
C ASP A 123 5.71 11.78 15.55
N ASP A 124 6.47 12.50 16.37
CA ASP A 124 6.63 13.95 16.20
C ASP A 124 7.57 14.33 15.04
N GLY A 125 8.28 13.36 14.44
CA GLY A 125 9.25 13.58 13.36
C GLY A 125 10.52 14.33 13.76
N GLU A 126 10.70 14.67 15.04
CA GLU A 126 11.76 15.56 15.51
C GLU A 126 12.60 14.97 16.64
N SER A 127 11.95 14.28 17.60
CA SER A 127 12.58 13.84 18.83
C SER A 127 12.83 12.34 18.86
N TRP A 128 13.38 11.87 19.99
CA TRP A 128 13.53 10.44 20.29
C TRP A 128 12.37 9.88 21.12
N GLY A 129 11.24 10.61 21.21
CA GLY A 129 10.07 10.23 22.00
C GLY A 129 9.53 8.84 21.64
N TYR A 130 9.61 8.44 20.38
CA TYR A 130 9.21 7.10 19.93
C TYR A 130 9.91 5.96 20.69
N LYS A 131 11.14 6.17 21.20
CA LYS A 131 11.86 5.16 22.00
C LYS A 131 11.26 4.96 23.39
N GLN A 132 10.47 5.91 23.87
CA GLN A 132 9.86 5.95 25.19
C GLN A 132 8.34 5.74 25.13
N GLY A 133 7.79 5.44 23.94
CA GLY A 133 6.36 5.20 23.74
C GLY A 133 5.59 6.42 23.21
N ASP A 134 6.25 7.55 22.98
CA ASP A 134 5.65 8.76 22.40
C ASP A 134 5.64 8.67 20.87
N ALA A 135 4.96 7.63 20.38
CA ALA A 135 4.58 7.42 19.00
C ALA A 135 3.22 6.72 18.97
N LEU A 136 2.61 6.62 17.79
CA LEU A 136 1.41 5.85 17.52
C LEU A 136 1.80 4.68 16.62
N TRP A 137 1.58 3.47 17.10
CA TRP A 137 1.66 2.25 16.29
C TRP A 137 0.24 1.75 16.06
N LEU A 138 -0.14 1.74 14.79
CA LEU A 138 -1.42 1.25 14.31
C LEU A 138 -1.21 -0.05 13.55
N GLU A 139 -1.33 -1.14 14.27
CA GLU A 139 -1.24 -2.49 13.73
C GLU A 139 -2.61 -2.86 13.16
N TRP A 140 -2.63 -3.35 11.93
CA TRP A 140 -3.86 -3.78 11.29
C TRP A 140 -3.71 -5.19 10.71
N GLU A 141 -4.80 -5.95 10.76
CA GLU A 141 -4.97 -7.21 10.06
C GLU A 141 -6.19 -7.11 9.14
N MET A 142 -5.98 -7.37 7.85
CA MET A 142 -7.03 -7.41 6.84
C MET A 142 -7.34 -8.87 6.51
N THR A 143 -8.53 -9.34 6.89
CA THR A 143 -9.02 -10.68 6.56
C THR A 143 -10.05 -10.60 5.44
N CYS A 144 -9.74 -11.27 4.32
CA CYS A 144 -10.58 -11.34 3.14
C CYS A 144 -11.36 -12.66 3.10
N SER A 145 -12.65 -12.57 2.81
CA SER A 145 -13.52 -13.69 2.48
C SER A 145 -14.15 -13.51 1.09
N ALA A 146 -15.03 -14.43 0.69
CA ALA A 146 -15.81 -14.31 -0.53
C ALA A 146 -16.78 -13.11 -0.52
N SER A 147 -17.21 -12.64 0.66
CA SER A 147 -18.27 -11.63 0.80
C SER A 147 -17.87 -10.39 1.60
N SER A 148 -16.77 -10.44 2.34
CA SER A 148 -16.35 -9.37 3.25
C SER A 148 -14.84 -9.20 3.29
N ILE A 149 -14.45 -8.01 3.72
CA ILE A 149 -13.09 -7.61 4.08
C ILE A 149 -13.21 -7.07 5.51
N ASN A 150 -12.63 -7.75 6.49
CA ASN A 150 -12.56 -7.25 7.86
C ASN A 150 -11.18 -6.66 8.11
N LEU A 151 -11.14 -5.41 8.55
CA LEU A 151 -9.93 -4.74 8.99
C LEU A 151 -9.99 -4.58 10.51
N ASP A 152 -9.23 -5.42 11.20
CA ASP A 152 -9.04 -5.31 12.64
C ASP A 152 -7.85 -4.38 12.91
N ILE A 153 -8.06 -3.32 13.69
CA ILE A 153 -7.08 -2.28 13.97
C ILE A 153 -6.85 -2.21 15.49
N ASN A 154 -5.59 -2.32 15.87
CA ASN A 154 -5.10 -2.13 17.22
C ASN A 154 -4.11 -0.96 17.28
N ALA A 155 -4.39 0.00 18.16
CA ALA A 155 -3.57 1.18 18.34
C ALA A 155 -2.84 1.14 19.69
N ARG A 156 -1.57 1.53 19.72
CA ARG A 156 -0.80 1.70 20.96
C ARG A 156 0.11 2.93 20.90
N GLY A 157 0.51 3.38 22.08
CA GLY A 157 1.42 4.51 22.29
C GLY A 157 0.71 5.84 22.59
N ASN A 158 1.51 6.83 22.99
CA ASN A 158 1.02 8.06 23.61
C ASN A 158 0.84 9.21 22.62
N TYR A 159 1.49 9.14 21.45
CA TYR A 159 1.39 10.21 20.46
C TYR A 159 -0.02 10.28 19.88
N ARG A 160 -0.46 11.50 19.59
CA ARG A 160 -1.76 11.78 18.95
C ARG A 160 -1.52 12.68 17.74
N PRO A 161 -1.64 12.16 16.52
CA PRO A 161 -1.49 12.97 15.31
C PRO A 161 -2.60 14.03 15.20
N ALA A 162 -2.42 14.97 14.28
CA ALA A 162 -3.42 16.00 14.01
C ALA A 162 -4.74 15.38 13.53
N TRP A 163 -4.67 14.36 12.66
CA TRP A 163 -5.84 13.61 12.21
C TRP A 163 -6.54 12.85 13.35
N LYS A 164 -7.87 12.76 13.29
CA LYS A 164 -8.73 12.12 14.32
C LYS A 164 -9.39 10.83 13.86
N ALA A 165 -9.44 10.63 12.54
CA ALA A 165 -9.98 9.44 11.93
C ALA A 165 -9.03 8.97 10.83
N LEU A 166 -8.88 7.66 10.73
CA LEU A 166 -8.27 6.98 9.61
C LEU A 166 -9.39 6.58 8.64
N LYS A 167 -9.47 7.29 7.51
CA LYS A 167 -10.38 6.93 6.43
C LYS A 167 -9.90 5.65 5.76
N LEU A 168 -10.81 4.78 5.37
CA LEU A 168 -10.52 3.53 4.68
C LEU A 168 -11.15 3.57 3.29
N SER A 169 -10.41 3.16 2.28
CA SER A 169 -10.93 3.03 0.92
C SER A 169 -10.57 1.69 0.31
N LEU A 170 -11.39 1.27 -0.66
CA LEU A 170 -11.24 0.02 -1.39
C LEU A 170 -10.99 0.31 -2.87
N PRO A 171 -10.44 -0.66 -3.62
CA PRO A 171 -10.24 -0.50 -5.04
C PRO A 171 -11.59 -0.33 -5.77
N VAL A 172 -11.59 0.42 -6.86
CA VAL A 172 -12.80 0.74 -7.64
C VAL A 172 -13.46 -0.57 -8.10
N GLY A 173 -14.77 -0.67 -7.87
CA GLY A 173 -15.56 -1.84 -8.24
C GLY A 173 -15.48 -3.01 -7.25
N GLU A 174 -14.77 -2.88 -6.13
CA GLU A 174 -14.90 -3.82 -5.01
C GLU A 174 -16.33 -3.79 -4.46
N LYS A 175 -16.91 -4.97 -4.22
CA LYS A 175 -18.32 -5.14 -3.82
C LYS A 175 -18.47 -5.81 -2.45
N ARG A 176 -17.38 -6.38 -1.91
CA ARG A 176 -17.39 -6.98 -0.58
C ARG A 176 -17.62 -5.93 0.48
N LYS A 177 -18.30 -6.33 1.56
CA LYS A 177 -18.53 -5.45 2.70
C LYS A 177 -17.22 -5.17 3.43
N LEU A 178 -16.94 -3.89 3.70
CA LEU A 178 -15.85 -3.49 4.58
C LEU A 178 -16.35 -3.46 6.03
N LEU A 179 -15.70 -4.25 6.88
CA LEU A 179 -15.89 -4.25 8.32
C LEU A 179 -14.63 -3.68 8.97
N VAL A 180 -14.81 -2.87 10.01
CA VAL A 180 -13.75 -2.28 10.82
C VAL A 180 -13.99 -2.74 12.25
N ASN A 181 -13.08 -3.53 12.81
CA ASN A 181 -13.26 -4.16 14.12
C ASN A 181 -14.62 -4.89 14.24
N GLY A 182 -15.03 -5.59 13.17
CA GLY A 182 -16.30 -6.34 13.11
C GLY A 182 -17.56 -5.52 12.81
N VAL A 183 -17.47 -4.19 12.65
CA VAL A 183 -18.61 -3.32 12.35
C VAL A 183 -18.50 -2.75 10.94
N GLU A 184 -19.59 -2.76 10.16
CA GLU A 184 -19.58 -2.18 8.81
C GLU A 184 -19.26 -0.68 8.85
N GLY A 185 -18.23 -0.27 8.10
CA GLY A 185 -17.74 1.11 8.15
C GLY A 185 -16.57 1.38 7.21
N THR A 186 -16.29 2.66 6.98
CA THR A 186 -15.20 3.15 6.12
C THR A 186 -14.23 4.07 6.86
N GLU A 187 -14.32 4.10 8.19
CA GLU A 187 -13.48 4.93 9.04
C GLU A 187 -13.16 4.18 10.33
N TRP A 188 -11.95 4.39 10.83
CA TRP A 188 -11.54 4.03 12.19
C TRP A 188 -11.20 5.31 12.95
N ARG A 189 -11.55 5.40 14.24
CA ARG A 189 -11.29 6.58 15.07
C ARG A 189 -10.34 6.24 16.21
N LEU A 190 -9.38 7.14 16.43
CA LEU A 190 -8.36 7.07 17.47
C LEU A 190 -8.94 7.37 18.87
#